data_AF-A0A1F5H0S0-F1
#
_entry.id   AF-A0A1F5H0S0-F1
#
_cell.length_a   1.000
_cell.length_b   1.000
_cell.length_c   1.000
_cell.angle_alpha   90.00
_cell.angle_beta   90.00
_cell.angle_gamma   90.00
#
_symmetry.space_group_name_H-M   'P 1'
#
loop_
_entity.id
_entity.type
_entity.pdbx_description
1 polymer ?
#
loop_
_entity_poly.entity_id
_entity_poly.type
_entity_poly.pdbx_seq_one_letter_code
_entity_poly.pdbx_strand_id
1 'polypeptide(L)'
;MRSEKWLSDQLELVLSKYFSNIKISNPIEIKWGREAKYRFGSIRLIKPKGIKLLSRRSYPQKSVITITSMFRSEGISEKVVNYTICHELCHYAHGFSSANKKLFRHPHHGGVVNRELTERGAGDLIGEFKKWLKTYRSEILKNSRR
;
A
#
# COMPACT_ATOMS: atom_id res chain seq x y z
N MET A 1 0.77 18.58 9.35
CA MET A 1 1.22 17.20 9.05
C MET A 1 0.03 16.27 9.16
N ARG A 2 -0.09 15.32 8.22
CA ARG A 2 -1.19 14.34 8.20
C ARG A 2 -1.15 13.40 9.41
N SER A 3 -2.33 13.10 9.95
CA SER A 3 -2.52 12.27 11.14
C SER A 3 -2.72 10.77 10.80
N GLU A 4 -2.77 9.90 11.81
CA GLU A 4 -3.20 8.50 11.63
C GLU A 4 -4.65 8.41 11.14
N LYS A 5 -5.52 9.30 11.65
CA LYS A 5 -6.92 9.37 11.22
C LYS A 5 -7.01 9.69 9.73
N TRP A 6 -6.31 10.73 9.26
CA TRP A 6 -6.30 11.08 7.83
C TRP A 6 -5.86 9.89 6.96
N LEU A 7 -4.86 9.12 7.40
CA LEU A 7 -4.39 7.95 6.65
C LEU A 7 -5.44 6.82 6.60
N SER A 8 -6.15 6.62 7.70
CA SER A 8 -7.25 5.66 7.78
C SER A 8 -8.41 6.07 6.86
N ASP A 9 -8.77 7.36 6.87
CA ASP A 9 -9.79 7.93 5.99
C ASP A 9 -9.41 7.74 4.50
N GLN A 10 -8.12 7.89 4.13
CA GLN A 10 -7.65 7.62 2.77
C GLN A 10 -7.76 6.14 2.38
N LEU A 11 -7.51 5.22 3.30
CA LEU A 11 -7.70 3.78 3.04
C LEU A 11 -9.17 3.48 2.73
N GLU A 12 -10.10 4.00 3.54
CA GLU A 12 -11.55 3.83 3.33
C GLU A 12 -12.01 4.42 1.99
N LEU A 13 -11.53 5.63 1.66
CA LEU A 13 -11.81 6.28 0.39
C LEU A 13 -11.32 5.45 -0.79
N VAL A 14 -10.08 4.96 -0.76
CA VAL A 14 -9.51 4.16 -1.85
C VAL A 14 -10.21 2.80 -1.97
N LEU A 15 -10.50 2.14 -0.85
CA LEU A 15 -11.22 0.86 -0.84
C LEU A 15 -12.60 1.00 -1.47
N SER A 16 -13.39 1.98 -1.02
CA SER A 16 -14.73 2.23 -1.55
C SER A 16 -14.72 2.64 -3.03
N LYS A 17 -13.75 3.45 -3.44
CA LYS A 17 -13.69 3.99 -4.81
C LYS A 17 -13.17 3.00 -5.85
N TYR A 18 -12.08 2.28 -5.54
CA TYR A 18 -11.34 1.50 -6.55
C TYR A 18 -11.32 -0.02 -6.27
N PHE A 19 -11.65 -0.44 -5.05
CA PHE A 19 -11.58 -1.83 -4.62
C PHE A 19 -12.89 -2.35 -4.03
N SER A 20 -14.03 -1.72 -4.33
CA SER A 20 -15.34 -2.14 -3.81
C SER A 20 -15.72 -3.57 -4.21
N ASN A 21 -15.13 -4.11 -5.28
CA ASN A 21 -15.36 -5.45 -5.78
C ASN A 21 -14.44 -6.53 -5.18
N ILE A 22 -13.47 -6.19 -4.31
CA ILE A 22 -12.57 -7.19 -3.74
C ILE A 22 -13.19 -7.85 -2.51
N LYS A 23 -13.01 -9.17 -2.39
CA LYS A 23 -13.36 -9.89 -1.16
C LYS A 23 -12.29 -9.65 -0.10
N ILE A 24 -12.65 -8.88 0.94
CA ILE A 24 -11.82 -8.69 2.12
C ILE A 24 -11.95 -9.94 3.01
N SER A 25 -10.98 -10.84 2.94
CA SER A 25 -10.97 -12.10 3.69
C SER A 25 -10.43 -11.97 5.10
N ASN A 26 -9.75 -10.87 5.39
CA ASN A 26 -9.18 -10.56 6.68
C ASN A 26 -9.11 -9.03 6.87
N PRO A 27 -9.16 -8.51 8.11
CA PRO A 27 -9.03 -7.07 8.35
C PRO A 27 -7.77 -6.49 7.70
N ILE A 28 -7.92 -5.30 7.09
CA ILE A 28 -6.83 -4.51 6.53
C ILE A 28 -6.66 -3.29 7.42
N GLU A 29 -5.49 -3.16 8.03
CA GLU A 29 -5.10 -1.97 8.80
C GLU A 29 -4.06 -1.18 8.01
N ILE A 30 -4.03 0.14 8.21
CA ILE A 30 -3.01 1.02 7.66
C ILE A 30 -2.35 1.82 8.77
N LYS A 31 -1.06 2.09 8.64
CA LYS A 31 -0.32 2.92 9.60
C LYS A 31 0.87 3.63 8.97
N TRP A 32 1.31 4.69 9.62
CA TRP A 32 2.60 5.29 9.31
C TRP A 32 3.76 4.39 9.78
N GLY A 33 4.75 4.23 8.92
CA GLY A 33 6.02 3.57 9.19
C GLY A 33 7.13 4.56 9.50
N ARG A 34 8.38 4.07 9.51
CA ARG A 34 9.56 4.94 9.54
C ARG A 34 9.75 5.65 8.20
N GLU A 35 10.54 6.71 8.22
CA GLU A 35 10.96 7.37 7.00
C GLU A 35 11.81 6.41 6.17
N ALA A 36 11.54 6.33 4.86
CA ALA A 36 12.22 5.43 3.95
C ALA A 36 12.40 6.10 2.58
N LYS A 37 13.67 6.19 2.14
CA LYS A 37 14.04 6.89 0.90
C LYS A 37 13.58 6.19 -0.37
N TYR A 38 13.45 4.86 -0.34
CA TYR A 38 13.25 4.06 -1.56
C TYR A 38 12.04 3.12 -1.51
N ARG A 39 11.44 2.91 -0.32
CA ARG A 39 10.28 2.04 -0.12
C ARG A 39 9.16 2.85 0.51
N PHE A 40 8.22 3.30 -0.31
CA PHE A 40 7.17 4.21 0.13
C PHE A 40 5.96 3.50 0.77
N GLY A 41 5.75 2.23 0.42
CA GLY A 41 4.67 1.39 0.92
C GLY A 41 5.15 -0.05 1.16
N SER A 42 4.40 -0.79 1.98
CA SER A 42 4.49 -2.25 2.07
C SER A 42 3.23 -2.82 2.72
N ILE A 43 2.85 -4.03 2.35
CA ILE A 43 1.80 -4.79 3.02
C ILE A 43 2.31 -6.13 3.55
N ARG A 44 1.91 -6.49 4.77
CA ARG A 44 2.29 -7.76 5.43
C ARG A 44 1.11 -8.42 6.13
N LEU A 45 1.03 -9.75 6.03
CA LEU A 45 0.10 -10.56 6.81
C LEU A 45 0.68 -10.83 8.21
N ILE A 46 0.03 -10.31 9.24
CA ILE A 46 0.33 -10.61 10.64
C ILE A 46 -0.52 -11.81 11.06
N LYS A 47 0.19 -12.86 11.51
CA LYS A 47 -0.41 -14.05 12.13
C LYS A 47 -0.30 -13.91 13.64
N PRO A 48 -1.32 -14.30 14.42
CA PRO A 48 -1.22 -14.28 15.88
C PRO A 48 -0.05 -15.16 16.34
N LYS A 49 0.73 -14.67 17.31
CA LYS A 49 1.75 -15.46 17.99
C LYS A 49 1.09 -16.20 19.15
N GLY A 50 0.91 -17.50 19.02
CA GLY A 50 0.34 -18.38 20.05
C GLY A 50 0.66 -19.84 19.75
N ILE A 51 0.91 -20.63 20.79
CA ILE A 51 1.43 -22.00 20.78
C ILE A 51 0.77 -22.86 19.69
N LYS A 52 1.60 -23.54 18.87
CA LYS A 52 1.22 -24.39 17.72
C LYS A 52 0.11 -25.42 18.03
N LEU A 53 -0.14 -25.75 19.29
CA LEU A 53 -1.11 -26.76 19.72
C LEU A 53 -2.53 -26.23 20.01
N LEU A 54 -2.74 -24.95 20.34
CA LEU A 54 -4.04 -24.50 20.89
C LEU A 54 -4.75 -23.37 20.12
N SER A 55 -4.12 -22.75 19.10
CA SER A 55 -4.64 -21.48 18.56
C SER A 55 -4.95 -21.46 17.06
N ARG A 56 -5.45 -22.56 16.48
CA ARG A 56 -6.03 -22.51 15.13
C ARG A 56 -7.28 -21.62 15.03
N ARG A 57 -7.88 -21.20 16.16
CA ARG A 57 -9.17 -20.50 16.21
C ARG A 57 -9.18 -19.13 16.91
N SER A 58 -8.12 -18.69 17.58
CA SER A 58 -8.30 -17.64 18.60
C SER A 58 -8.03 -16.20 18.16
N TYR A 59 -7.40 -15.93 17.01
CA TYR A 59 -7.27 -14.56 16.49
C TYR A 59 -7.26 -14.52 14.95
N PRO A 60 -8.07 -13.66 14.32
CA PRO A 60 -8.04 -13.51 12.88
C PRO A 60 -6.68 -12.97 12.43
N GLN A 61 -6.15 -13.50 11.33
CA GLN A 61 -5.00 -12.90 10.67
C GLN A 61 -5.39 -11.48 10.23
N LYS A 62 -4.42 -10.56 10.16
CA LYS A 62 -4.67 -9.21 9.63
C LYS A 62 -3.58 -8.78 8.67
N SER A 63 -3.94 -8.01 7.65
CA SER A 63 -2.99 -7.44 6.71
C SER A 63 -2.72 -6.00 7.12
N VAL A 64 -1.45 -5.64 7.26
CA VAL A 64 -1.06 -4.29 7.68
C VAL A 64 -0.31 -3.62 6.53
N ILE A 65 -0.91 -2.57 6.00
CA ILE A 65 -0.30 -1.62 5.07
C ILE A 65 0.52 -0.63 5.90
N THR A 66 1.78 -0.42 5.53
CA THR A 66 2.66 0.56 6.15
C THR A 66 3.12 1.55 5.10
N ILE A 67 2.81 2.83 5.29
CA ILE A 67 3.21 3.93 4.42
C ILE A 67 4.35 4.71 5.08
N THR A 68 5.35 5.13 4.31
CA THR A 68 6.48 5.91 4.87
C THR A 68 6.01 7.20 5.55
N SER A 69 6.62 7.57 6.69
CA SER A 69 6.28 8.82 7.39
C SER A 69 6.61 10.08 6.60
N MET A 70 7.47 10.01 5.57
CA MET A 70 7.76 11.14 4.66
C MET A 70 6.49 11.73 4.05
N PHE A 71 5.47 10.89 3.81
CA PHE A 71 4.20 11.30 3.22
C PHE A 71 3.27 12.03 4.21
N ARG A 72 3.66 12.18 5.48
CA ARG A 72 2.95 13.05 6.42
C ARG A 72 3.11 14.54 6.10
N SER A 73 4.15 14.90 5.34
CA SER A 73 4.33 16.26 4.84
C SER A 73 3.24 16.60 3.83
N GLU A 74 2.57 17.74 4.02
CA GLU A 74 1.52 18.23 3.13
C GLU A 74 2.07 18.70 1.77
N GLY A 75 3.39 18.93 1.67
CA GLY A 75 4.05 19.19 0.38
C GLY A 75 4.05 17.98 -0.57
N ILE A 76 3.75 16.78 -0.07
CA ILE A 76 3.52 15.60 -0.90
C ILE A 76 2.05 15.55 -1.30
N SER A 77 1.76 15.52 -2.60
CA SER A 77 0.38 15.41 -3.12
C SER A 77 -0.37 14.20 -2.56
N GLU A 78 -1.66 14.38 -2.24
CA GLU A 78 -2.53 13.28 -1.77
C GLU A 78 -2.61 12.14 -2.79
N LYS A 79 -2.57 12.45 -4.09
CA LYS A 79 -2.58 11.45 -5.16
C LYS A 79 -1.37 10.52 -5.11
N VAL A 80 -0.21 11.00 -4.64
CA VAL A 80 1.00 10.17 -4.44
C VAL A 80 0.78 9.19 -3.30
N VAL A 81 0.15 9.64 -2.21
CA VAL A 81 -0.19 8.79 -1.07
C VAL A 81 -1.22 7.74 -1.48
N ASN A 82 -2.29 8.16 -2.15
CA ASN A 82 -3.37 7.28 -2.61
C ASN A 82 -2.88 6.27 -3.64
N TYR A 83 -2.01 6.65 -4.58
CA TYR A 83 -1.33 5.70 -5.45
C TYR A 83 -0.63 4.61 -4.65
N THR A 84 0.11 4.99 -3.60
CA THR A 84 0.89 4.06 -2.79
C THR A 84 -0.02 3.12 -2.00
N ILE A 85 -1.16 3.62 -1.49
CA ILE A 85 -2.18 2.78 -0.84
C ILE A 85 -2.78 1.80 -1.85
N CYS A 86 -3.22 2.28 -3.02
CA CYS A 86 -3.78 1.43 -4.07
C CYS A 86 -2.77 0.36 -4.53
N HIS A 87 -1.50 0.71 -4.62
CA HIS A 87 -0.43 -0.22 -4.98
C HIS A 87 -0.33 -1.39 -3.99
N GLU A 88 -0.38 -1.11 -2.70
CA GLU A 88 -0.38 -2.15 -1.67
C GLU A 88 -1.68 -2.96 -1.65
N LEU A 89 -2.82 -2.36 -1.99
CA LEU A 89 -4.09 -3.06 -2.15
C LEU A 89 -4.13 -3.97 -3.38
N CYS A 90 -3.46 -3.62 -4.48
CA CYS A 90 -3.27 -4.53 -5.60
C CYS A 90 -2.51 -5.79 -5.16
N HIS A 91 -1.47 -5.65 -4.33
CA HIS A 91 -0.79 -6.81 -3.74
C HIS A 91 -1.75 -7.69 -2.93
N TYR A 92 -2.57 -7.06 -2.08
CA TYR A 92 -3.60 -7.76 -1.30
C TYR A 92 -4.57 -8.54 -2.20
N ALA A 93 -5.15 -7.87 -3.21
CA ALA A 93 -6.13 -8.41 -4.13
C ALA A 93 -5.58 -9.59 -4.95
N HIS A 94 -4.31 -9.51 -5.34
CA HIS A 94 -3.59 -10.57 -6.04
C HIS A 94 -3.20 -11.77 -5.15
N GLY A 95 -3.50 -11.73 -3.85
CA GLY A 95 -3.18 -12.79 -2.91
C GLY A 95 -1.77 -12.71 -2.31
N PHE A 96 -1.05 -11.59 -2.51
CA PHE A 96 0.20 -11.33 -1.82
C PHE A 96 -0.08 -10.73 -0.44
N SER A 97 0.60 -11.21 0.59
CA SER A 97 0.44 -10.74 1.97
C SER A 97 -1.03 -10.74 2.48
N SER A 98 -1.85 -11.67 1.97
CA SER A 98 -3.22 -11.93 2.40
C SER A 98 -3.43 -13.43 2.61
N ALA A 99 -4.59 -13.81 3.17
CA ALA A 99 -5.00 -15.21 3.27
C ALA A 99 -5.56 -15.77 1.94
N ASN A 100 -5.63 -14.95 0.87
CA ASN A 100 -6.20 -15.33 -0.41
C ASN A 100 -5.26 -16.28 -1.19
N LYS A 101 -5.84 -17.06 -2.12
CA LYS A 101 -5.04 -17.80 -3.10
C LYS A 101 -4.28 -16.80 -3.98
N LYS A 102 -2.98 -17.05 -4.20
CA LYS A 102 -2.16 -16.22 -5.07
C LYS A 102 -2.66 -16.33 -6.51
N LEU A 103 -3.01 -15.19 -7.11
CA LEU A 103 -3.43 -15.11 -8.51
C LEU A 103 -2.23 -15.05 -9.47
N PHE A 104 -1.06 -14.62 -8.98
CA PHE A 104 0.16 -14.50 -9.78
C PHE A 104 1.38 -15.11 -9.07
N ARG A 105 2.37 -15.56 -9.86
CA ARG A 105 3.65 -16.07 -9.34
C ARG A 105 4.54 -14.95 -8.78
N HIS A 106 4.53 -13.76 -9.41
CA HIS A 106 5.31 -12.59 -9.02
C HIS A 106 4.47 -11.31 -8.99
N PRO A 107 4.59 -10.45 -7.95
CA PRO A 107 3.66 -9.33 -7.72
C PRO A 107 3.76 -8.15 -8.68
N HIS A 108 4.89 -7.99 -9.38
CA HIS A 108 5.14 -6.81 -10.25
C HIS A 108 5.51 -7.16 -11.69
N HIS A 109 5.60 -8.43 -12.04
CA HIS A 109 6.06 -8.83 -13.36
C HIS A 109 5.08 -8.34 -14.44
N GLY A 110 5.59 -7.77 -15.53
CA GLY A 110 4.75 -7.29 -16.64
C GLY A 110 3.86 -6.08 -16.34
N GLY A 111 4.15 -5.29 -15.30
CA GLY A 111 3.37 -4.08 -15.01
C GLY A 111 1.96 -4.35 -14.48
N VAL A 112 1.72 -5.56 -13.97
CA VAL A 112 0.41 -6.05 -13.48
C VAL A 112 -0.27 -5.07 -12.52
N VAL A 113 0.48 -4.44 -11.60
CA VAL A 113 -0.11 -3.44 -10.68
C VAL A 113 -0.62 -2.21 -11.42
N ASN A 114 0.15 -1.65 -12.36
CA ASN A 114 -0.30 -0.46 -13.10
C ASN A 114 -1.50 -0.78 -14.00
N ARG A 115 -1.53 -1.98 -14.59
CA ARG A 115 -2.67 -2.44 -15.38
C ARG A 115 -3.92 -2.57 -14.50
N GLU A 116 -3.81 -3.28 -13.38
CA GLU A 116 -4.89 -3.43 -12.39
C GLU A 116 -5.42 -2.07 -11.92
N LEU A 117 -4.54 -1.12 -11.58
CA LEU A 117 -4.94 0.23 -11.20
C LEU A 117 -5.66 0.97 -12.31
N THR A 118 -5.22 0.80 -13.56
CA THR A 118 -5.86 1.43 -14.73
C THR A 118 -7.25 0.83 -14.95
N GLU A 119 -7.39 -0.50 -14.91
CA GLU A 119 -8.66 -1.22 -15.04
C GLU A 119 -9.65 -0.87 -13.93
N ARG A 120 -9.15 -0.55 -12.72
CA ARG A 120 -9.93 -0.06 -11.58
C ARG A 120 -10.29 1.44 -11.64
N GLY A 121 -9.87 2.16 -12.68
CA GLY A 121 -10.12 3.59 -12.82
C GLY A 121 -9.19 4.52 -12.01
N ALA A 122 -8.09 4.01 -11.48
CA ALA A 122 -7.07 4.74 -10.71
C ALA A 122 -5.85 5.15 -11.56
N GLY A 123 -6.01 5.22 -12.88
CA GLY A 123 -4.91 5.53 -13.82
C GLY A 123 -4.30 6.92 -13.63
N ASP A 124 -5.10 7.91 -13.20
CA ASP A 124 -4.64 9.27 -12.94
C ASP A 124 -3.61 9.33 -11.79
N LEU A 125 -3.76 8.47 -10.78
CA LEU A 125 -2.82 8.35 -9.65
C LEU A 125 -1.44 7.89 -10.11
N ILE A 126 -1.37 7.04 -11.14
CA ILE A 126 -0.11 6.53 -11.70
C ILE A 126 0.71 7.67 -12.30
N GLY A 127 0.07 8.57 -13.06
CA GLY A 127 0.72 9.71 -13.70
C GLY A 127 1.33 10.65 -12.66
N GLU A 128 0.55 11.01 -11.65
CA GLU A 128 0.97 11.89 -10.57
C GLU A 128 2.12 11.30 -9.76
N PHE A 129 2.04 10.01 -9.42
CA PHE A 129 3.12 9.33 -8.72
C PHE A 129 4.42 9.30 -9.53
N LYS A 130 4.36 9.00 -10.84
CA LYS A 130 5.53 9.01 -11.71
C LYS A 130 6.17 10.39 -11.81
N LYS A 131 5.35 11.44 -11.95
CA LYS A 131 5.82 12.83 -12.00
C LYS A 131 6.55 13.20 -10.71
N TRP A 132 5.91 12.94 -9.57
CA TRP A 132 6.51 13.18 -8.26
C TRP A 132 7.82 12.40 -8.08
N LEU A 133 7.83 11.11 -8.43
CA LEU A 133 9.00 10.24 -8.25
C LEU A 133 10.21 10.73 -9.07
N LYS A 134 9.99 11.28 -10.27
CA LYS A 134 11.06 11.86 -11.10
C LYS A 134 11.71 13.05 -10.40
N THR A 135 10.92 13.96 -9.85
CA THR A 135 11.41 15.13 -9.12
C THR A 135 12.15 14.69 -7.85
N TYR A 136 11.51 13.85 -7.04
CA TYR A 136 12.08 13.33 -5.79
C TYR A 136 13.43 12.63 -5.99
N ARG A 137 13.55 11.77 -7.02
CA ARG A 137 14.82 11.11 -7.36
C ARG A 137 15.91 12.12 -7.74
N SER A 138 15.55 13.16 -8.47
CA SER A 138 16.50 14.21 -8.88
C SER A 138 17.03 14.97 -7.67
N GLU A 139 16.18 15.25 -6.69
CA GLU A 139 16.56 15.91 -5.44
C GLU A 139 17.46 15.03 -4.56
N ILE A 140 17.11 13.75 -4.39
CA ILE A 140 17.96 12.80 -3.65
C ILE A 140 19.35 12.71 -4.28
N LEU A 141 19.44 12.58 -5.61
CA LEU A 141 20.71 12.44 -6.31
C LEU A 141 21.59 13.69 -6.19
N LYS A 142 21.00 14.89 -6.12
CA LYS A 142 21.75 16.13 -5.87
C LYS A 142 22.32 16.15 -4.46
N ASN A 143 21.54 15.69 -3.48
CA ASN A 143 21.95 15.68 -2.07
C ASN A 143 22.94 14.56 -1.74
N SER A 144 23.00 13.48 -2.52
CA SER A 144 23.96 12.39 -2.33
C SER A 144 25.33 12.63 -2.94
N ARG A 145 25.50 13.71 -3.71
CA ARG A 145 26.77 14.12 -4.35
C ARG A 145 27.49 15.24 -3.59
N ARG A 146 26.99 15.60 -2.40
CA ARG A 146 27.64 16.48 -1.43
C ARG A 146 28.12 15.64 -0.26
#